data_AF-A0A7U9S5W9-F1
#
_entry.id   AF-A0A7U9S5W9-F1
#
_cell.length_a   1.000
_cell.length_b   1.000
_cell.length_c   1.000
_cell.angle_alpha   90.00
_cell.angle_beta   90.00
_cell.angle_gamma   90.00
#
_symmetry.space_group_name_H-M   'P 1'
#
loop_
_entity.id
_entity.type
_entity.pdbx_description
1 polymer ?
#
loop_
_entity_poly.entity_id
_entity_poly.type
_entity_poly.pdbx_seq_one_letter_code
_entity_poly.pdbx_strand_id
1 'polypeptide(L)' 'MPVVEDEEGKIVAVTTETAANVMGITAAAAAAGEPVVYYMTGEFFQEALNLPDGVTVEDIKGPLRKMSIFLRKLG' A
#
# COMPACT_ATOMS: atom_id res chain seq x y z
N MET A 1 0.05 0.00 -5.64
CA MET A 1 0.51 1.13 -4.82
C MET A 1 -0.01 0.95 -3.40
N PRO A 2 0.79 1.16 -2.34
CA PRO A 2 0.32 1.10 -0.96
C PRO A 2 -0.69 2.22 -0.64
N VAL A 3 -1.74 1.89 0.10
CA VAL A 3 -2.84 2.82 0.43
C VAL A 3 -3.19 2.85 1.91
N VAL A 4 -3.80 3.96 2.32
CA VAL A 4 -4.32 4.23 3.65
C VAL A 4 -5.68 4.93 3.53
N GLU A 5 -6.49 4.88 4.59
CA GLU A 5 -7.71 5.67 4.70
C GLU A 5 -7.36 7.02 5.35
N ASP A 6 -7.83 8.12 4.75
CA ASP A 6 -7.66 9.46 5.32
C ASP A 6 -8.74 9.79 6.37
N GLU A 7 -8.68 10.99 6.94
CA GLU A 7 -9.64 11.45 7.96
C GLU A 7 -11.08 11.56 7.44
N GLU A 8 -11.27 11.58 6.12
CA GLU A 8 -12.58 11.62 5.47
C GLU A 8 -13.10 10.22 5.07
N GLY A 9 -12.35 9.15 5.39
CA GLY A 9 -12.72 7.78 5.01
C GLY A 9 -12.38 7.44 3.55
N LYS A 10 -11.57 8.24 2.86
CA LYS A 10 -11.19 8.00 1.47
C LYS A 10 -9.89 7.21 1.40
N ILE A 11 -9.82 6.30 0.43
CA ILE A 11 -8.62 5.52 0.16
C ILE A 11 -7.65 6.37 -0.65
N VAL A 12 -6.53 6.71 -0.04
CA VAL A 12 -5.47 7.55 -0.62
C VAL A 12 -4.13 6.83 -0.62
N ALA A 13 -3.18 7.34 -1.43
CA ALA A 13 -1.81 6.83 -1.41
C ALA A 13 -1.16 7.12 -0.04
N VAL A 14 -0.33 6.18 0.41
CA VAL A 14 0.48 6.37 1.61
C VAL A 14 1.48 7.52 1.43
N THR A 15 1.74 8.24 2.52
CA THR A 15 2.82 9.22 2.64
C THR A 15 3.85 8.74 3.67
N THR A 16 4.97 9.44 3.82
CA THR A 16 5.95 9.16 4.87
C THR A 16 5.34 9.21 6.28
N GLU A 17 4.37 10.09 6.50
CA GLU A 17 3.68 10.27 7.78
C GLU A 17 2.66 9.14 8.05
N THR A 18 2.05 8.59 7.00
CA THR A 18 0.99 7.57 7.11
C THR A 18 1.46 6.15 6.83
N ALA A 19 2.74 5.93 6.53
CA ALA A 19 3.28 4.61 6.18
C ALA A 19 3.06 3.55 7.26
N ALA A 20 3.10 3.93 8.54
CA ALA A 20 2.80 3.03 9.65
C ALA A 20 1.34 2.52 9.65
N ASN A 21 0.43 3.23 8.99
CA ASN A 21 -1.01 2.97 8.93
C ASN A 21 -1.46 2.40 7.58
N VAL A 22 -0.53 2.04 6.69
CA VAL A 22 -0.86 1.38 5.41
C VAL A 22 -1.79 0.20 5.67
N MET A 23 -2.82 0.07 4.82
CA MET A 23 -3.88 -0.95 4.96
C MET A 23 -3.96 -1.93 3.80
N GLY A 24 -3.29 -1.65 2.68
CA GLY A 24 -3.35 -2.52 1.52
C GLY A 24 -2.54 -2.04 0.33
N ILE A 25 -2.70 -2.73 -0.79
CA ILE A 25 -2.04 -2.44 -2.06
C ILE A 25 -3.09 -2.38 -3.16
N THR A 26 -3.16 -1.29 -3.94
CA THR A 26 -4.09 -1.17 -5.08
C THR A 26 -3.92 -2.31 -6.06
N ALA A 27 -5.04 -2.90 -6.49
CA ALA A 27 -5.08 -3.96 -7.49
C ALA A 27 -4.98 -3.42 -8.93
N ALA A 28 -5.47 -2.20 -9.14
CA ALA A 28 -5.40 -1.48 -10.40
C ALA A 28 -5.18 0.02 -10.15
N ALA A 29 -4.81 0.76 -11.18
CA ALA A 29 -4.82 2.22 -11.12
C ALA A 29 -6.28 2.72 -11.03
N ALA A 30 -6.51 3.71 -10.19
CA ALA A 30 -7.79 4.40 -10.05
C ALA A 30 -7.55 5.90 -10.25
N ALA A 31 -8.46 6.56 -10.97
CA ALA A 31 -8.42 8.01 -11.11
C ALA A 31 -8.96 8.69 -9.84
N ALA A 32 -8.70 9.99 -9.70
CA ALA A 32 -9.24 10.76 -8.59
C ALA A 32 -10.78 10.73 -8.59
N GLY A 33 -11.38 10.37 -7.46
CA GLY A 33 -12.83 10.27 -7.30
C GLY A 33 -13.44 8.95 -7.77
N GLU A 34 -12.65 8.05 -8.38
CA GLU A 34 -13.11 6.71 -8.75
C GLU A 34 -12.93 5.71 -7.58
N PRO A 35 -13.72 4.62 -7.55
CA PRO A 35 -13.55 3.58 -6.54
C PRO A 35 -12.18 2.91 -6.65
N VAL A 36 -11.50 2.77 -5.51
CA VAL A 36 -10.19 2.13 -5.40
C VAL A 36 -10.37 0.67 -5.00
N VAL A 37 -9.94 -0.27 -5.85
CA VAL A 37 -9.85 -1.69 -5.50
C VAL A 37 -8.44 -1.98 -4.98
N TYR A 38 -8.35 -2.58 -3.80
CA TYR A 38 -7.07 -2.92 -3.18
C TYR A 38 -7.11 -4.31 -2.53
N TYR A 39 -5.93 -4.94 -2.44
CA TYR A 39 -5.72 -6.21 -1.76
C TYR A 39 -5.51 -5.98 -0.27
N MET A 40 -6.22 -6.77 0.55
CA MET A 40 -6.10 -6.77 2.02
C MET A 40 -5.23 -7.93 2.53
N THR A 41 -4.96 -8.94 1.70
CA THR A 41 -4.10 -10.09 2.01
C THR A 41 -3.36 -10.55 0.75
N GLY A 42 -2.27 -11.30 0.91
CA GLY A 42 -1.59 -11.97 -0.21
C GLY A 42 -0.07 -11.84 -0.17
N GLU A 43 0.58 -12.29 -1.24
CA GLU A 43 2.03 -12.19 -1.42
C GLU A 43 2.34 -11.39 -2.69
N PHE A 44 3.20 -10.38 -2.57
CA PHE A 44 3.55 -9.47 -3.66
C PHE A 44 5.06 -9.29 -3.77
N PHE A 45 5.58 -9.07 -4.98
CA PHE A 45 6.99 -8.70 -5.16
C PHE A 45 7.18 -7.21 -4.87
N GLN A 46 8.14 -6.88 -4.01
CA GLN A 46 8.39 -5.50 -3.61
C GLN A 46 8.85 -4.63 -4.79
N GLU A 47 9.55 -5.23 -5.76
CA GLU A 47 10.01 -4.57 -6.99
C GLU A 47 8.88 -4.20 -7.96
N ALA A 48 7.72 -4.87 -7.83
CA ALA A 48 6.54 -4.57 -8.65
C ALA A 48 5.63 -3.51 -8.00
N LEU A 49 5.95 -3.06 -6.78
CA LEU A 49 5.15 -2.04 -6.10
C LEU A 49 5.46 -0.66 -6.69
N ASN A 50 4.40 0.03 -7.13
CA ASN A 50 4.47 1.46 -7.36
C ASN A 50 4.45 2.19 -6.00
N LEU A 51 5.63 2.60 -5.51
CA LEU A 51 5.79 3.27 -4.21
C LEU A 51 5.59 4.79 -4.36
N PRO A 52 4.85 5.44 -3.44
CA PRO A 52 4.78 6.89 -3.37
C PRO A 52 6.15 7.53 -3.08
N ASP A 53 6.33 8.77 -3.52
CA ASP A 53 7.56 9.53 -3.26
C ASP A 53 7.91 9.57 -1.76
N GLY A 54 9.18 9.29 -1.46
CA GLY A 54 9.71 9.28 -0.09
C GLY A 54 9.34 8.07 0.75
N VAL A 55 8.48 7.15 0.27
CA VAL A 55 8.09 5.93 0.99
C VAL A 55 8.93 4.75 0.51
N THR A 56 9.56 4.04 1.44
CA THR A 56 10.35 2.85 1.15
C THR A 56 9.57 1.57 1.46
N VAL A 57 10.06 0.44 0.94
CA VAL A 57 9.53 -0.89 1.29
C VAL A 57 9.64 -1.13 2.80
N GLU A 58 10.68 -0.64 3.46
CA GLU A 58 10.91 -0.89 4.89
C GLU A 58 9.86 -0.21 5.77
N ASP A 59 9.39 0.98 5.37
CA ASP A 59 8.37 1.74 6.09
C ASP A 59 7.03 0.99 6.15
N ILE A 60 6.67 0.29 5.06
CA ILE A 60 5.36 -0.38 4.92
C ILE A 60 5.39 -1.88 5.19
N LYS A 61 6.56 -2.54 5.13
CA LYS A 61 6.68 -4.01 5.23
C LYS A 61 6.18 -4.55 6.57
N GLY A 62 6.52 -3.89 7.66
CA GLY A 62 6.10 -4.28 9.01
C GLY A 62 4.57 -4.23 9.18
N PRO A 63 3.95 -3.07 8.92
CA PRO A 63 2.48 -2.92 8.94
C PRO A 63 1.75 -3.90 8.01
N LEU A 64 2.17 -4.02 6.74
CA LEU A 64 1.55 -4.93 5.77
C LEU A 64 1.59 -6.39 6.25
N ARG A 65 2.72 -6.83 6.83
CA ARG A 65 2.86 -8.18 7.37
C ARG A 65 1.86 -8.48 8.50
N LYS A 66 1.55 -7.48 9.34
CA LYS A 66 0.54 -7.65 10.42
C LYS A 66 -0.86 -7.93 9.87
N MET A 67 -1.13 -7.52 8.64
CA MET A 67 -2.41 -7.73 7.94
C MET A 67 -2.39 -8.94 6.99
N SER A 68 -1.35 -9.78 7.05
CA SER A 68 -1.19 -10.92 6.12
C SER A 68 -0.93 -10.53 4.65
N ILE A 69 -0.28 -9.38 4.44
CA ILE A 69 0.33 -9.01 3.15
C ILE A 69 1.84 -9.17 3.26
N PHE A 70 2.43 -10.07 2.47
CA PHE A 70 3.86 -10.37 2.51
C PHE A 70 4.57 -9.85 1.27
N LEU A 71 5.67 -9.13 1.49
CA LEU A 71 6.51 -8.61 0.40
C LEU A 71 7.71 -9.52 0.17
N ARG A 72 7.78 -10.12 -1.02
CA ARG A 72 8.85 -10.97 -1.53
C ARG A 72 9.87 -10.14 -2.33
N LYS A 73 11.05 -10.71 -2.54
CA LYS A 73 12.03 -10.23 -3.52
C LYS A 73 12.00 -11.16 -4.72
N LEU A 74 12.25 -10.65 -5.92
CA LEU A 74 12.67 -11.47 -7.04
C LEU A 74 14.03 -12.08 -6.69
N GLY A 75 14.15 -13.39 -6.93
CA GLY A 75 15.38 -14.14 -6.71
C GLY A 75 16.42 -13.89 -7.79
#